data_AF-A0A7V2EYX7-F1
#
_entry.id   AF-A0A7V2EYX7-F1
#
_cell.length_a   1.000
_cell.length_b   1.000
_cell.length_c   1.000
_cell.angle_alpha   90.00
_cell.angle_beta   90.00
_cell.angle_gamma   90.00
#
_symmetry.space_group_name_H-M   'P 1'
#
loop_
_entity.id
_entity.type
_entity.pdbx_description
1 polymer ?
#
loop_
_entity_poly.entity_id
_entity_poly.type
_entity_poly.pdbx_seq_one_letter_code
_entity_poly.pdbx_strand_id
1 'polypeptide(L)'
;MNWVTNSIDPEQAGVGLKAAHTCEILETKPPIGWFEVHPENFMGDGGPPHAYLSKIRQDYPLSLHGVGLSIGGSEPLSIDHLDRFKVLIDRYQPALVSEHLAWSSHRAAFFNDLLAVPYTEETLNLVCDHMDQVQNHFKCRVLLENPSTYVVFENSPFDEVTYITEIAKRTGCGLLLDVNNVYISCSNHQTDAIGYIDRFPVHAVE
;
A
#
# COMPACT_ATOMS: atom_id res chain seq x y z
N MET A 1 -21.96 -7.99 -10.78
CA MET A 1 -21.00 -9.04 -11.20
C MET A 1 -20.83 -9.97 -10.01
N ASN A 2 -20.82 -11.29 -10.21
CA ASN A 2 -20.54 -12.24 -9.13
C ASN A 2 -19.03 -12.48 -9.11
N TRP A 3 -18.35 -11.96 -8.10
CA TRP A 3 -16.93 -12.17 -7.88
C TRP A 3 -16.69 -13.38 -6.96
N VAL A 4 -15.53 -14.03 -7.06
CA VAL A 4 -15.04 -14.91 -5.98
C VAL A 4 -14.91 -14.13 -4.68
N THR A 5 -14.94 -14.86 -3.56
CA THR A 5 -14.91 -14.33 -2.18
C THR A 5 -13.97 -13.15 -2.06
N ASN A 6 -14.43 -12.08 -1.39
CA ASN A 6 -13.63 -10.85 -1.24
C ASN A 6 -12.61 -10.94 -0.10
N SER A 7 -12.05 -12.13 0.13
CA SER A 7 -11.14 -12.43 1.22
C SER A 7 -9.94 -13.19 0.68
N ILE A 8 -8.75 -12.82 1.15
CA ILE A 8 -7.52 -13.56 0.92
C ILE A 8 -7.41 -14.64 2.00
N ASP A 9 -7.06 -15.86 1.58
CA ASP A 9 -6.73 -16.95 2.49
C ASP A 9 -5.29 -16.75 3.00
N PRO A 10 -5.06 -16.56 4.31
CA PRO A 10 -3.73 -16.31 4.86
C PRO A 10 -2.77 -17.49 4.69
N GLU A 11 -3.28 -18.71 4.38
CA GLU A 11 -2.44 -19.87 4.08
C GLU A 11 -1.96 -19.90 2.62
N GLN A 12 -2.44 -18.98 1.77
CA GLN A 12 -2.11 -18.94 0.35
C GLN A 12 -1.24 -17.75 -0.03
N ALA A 13 -0.20 -18.03 -0.82
CA ALA A 13 0.65 -16.99 -1.40
C ALA A 13 -0.04 -16.31 -2.60
N GLY A 14 0.14 -15.00 -2.71
CA GLY A 14 -0.21 -14.21 -3.87
C GLY A 14 1.00 -13.83 -4.70
N VAL A 15 0.76 -13.25 -5.88
CA VAL A 15 1.82 -12.71 -6.74
C VAL A 15 1.42 -11.37 -7.34
N GLY A 16 2.40 -10.51 -7.61
CA GLY A 16 2.19 -9.28 -8.35
C GLY A 16 1.78 -9.54 -9.81
N LEU A 17 0.64 -8.99 -10.24
CA LEU A 17 0.16 -9.15 -11.61
C LEU A 17 1.01 -8.33 -12.58
N LYS A 18 1.62 -9.01 -13.56
CA LYS A 18 2.32 -8.36 -14.68
C LYS A 18 1.56 -8.62 -15.98
N ALA A 19 1.42 -7.58 -16.81
CA ALA A 19 0.67 -7.63 -18.06
C ALA A 19 1.10 -8.79 -18.98
N ALA A 20 2.39 -9.13 -19.01
CA ALA A 20 2.95 -10.21 -19.81
C ALA A 20 2.37 -11.61 -19.51
N HIS A 21 1.89 -11.86 -18.28
CA HIS A 21 1.36 -13.17 -17.86
C HIS A 21 -0.17 -13.26 -17.95
N THR A 22 -0.84 -12.19 -18.35
CA THR A 22 -2.30 -12.08 -18.30
C THR A 22 -3.03 -13.16 -19.12
N CYS A 23 -2.57 -13.42 -20.34
CA CYS A 23 -3.17 -14.44 -21.20
C CYS A 23 -2.99 -15.84 -20.62
N GLU A 24 -1.78 -16.17 -20.16
CA GLU A 24 -1.46 -17.45 -19.55
C GLU A 24 -2.29 -17.70 -18.28
N ILE A 25 -2.46 -16.69 -17.42
CA ILE A 25 -3.30 -16.77 -16.22
C ILE A 25 -4.75 -17.07 -16.59
N LEU A 26 -5.29 -16.38 -17.60
CA LEU A 26 -6.67 -16.57 -18.05
C LEU A 26 -6.90 -17.94 -18.73
N GLU A 27 -5.89 -18.47 -19.42
CA GLU A 27 -5.97 -19.76 -20.12
C GLU A 27 -5.77 -20.95 -19.18
N THR A 28 -4.79 -20.85 -18.27
CA THR A 28 -4.35 -21.99 -17.45
C THR A 28 -4.94 -21.99 -16.05
N LYS A 29 -5.42 -20.85 -15.56
CA LYS A 29 -5.94 -20.64 -14.20
C LYS A 29 -5.03 -21.30 -13.14
N PRO A 30 -3.77 -20.83 -13.00
CA PRO A 30 -2.82 -21.44 -12.08
C PRO A 30 -3.34 -21.39 -10.63
N PRO A 31 -2.93 -22.32 -9.76
CA PRO A 31 -3.36 -22.39 -8.36
C PRO A 31 -2.63 -21.32 -7.51
N ILE A 32 -2.89 -20.05 -7.81
CA ILE A 32 -2.40 -18.87 -7.10
C ILE A 32 -3.51 -18.37 -6.19
N GLY A 33 -3.17 -17.95 -4.95
CA GLY A 33 -4.19 -17.54 -3.99
C GLY A 33 -4.86 -16.21 -4.31
N TRP A 34 -4.08 -15.23 -4.76
CA TRP A 34 -4.55 -13.89 -5.08
C TRP A 34 -3.52 -13.12 -5.91
N PHE A 35 -3.95 -11.99 -6.49
CA PHE A 35 -3.06 -11.12 -7.25
C PHE A 35 -2.97 -9.71 -6.65
N GLU A 36 -1.76 -9.19 -6.55
CA GLU A 36 -1.52 -7.78 -6.27
C GLU A 36 -1.54 -6.97 -7.56
N VAL A 37 -2.17 -5.80 -7.53
CA VAL A 37 -2.31 -4.92 -8.68
C VAL A 37 -2.01 -3.48 -8.28
N HIS A 38 -1.13 -2.82 -9.03
CA HIS A 38 -0.92 -1.39 -8.89
C HIS A 38 -2.06 -0.62 -9.59
N PRO A 39 -2.89 0.13 -8.86
CA PRO A 39 -4.07 0.81 -9.39
C PRO A 39 -3.71 1.86 -10.44
N GLU A 40 -2.54 2.50 -10.36
CA GLU A 40 -2.09 3.55 -11.28
C GLU A 40 -2.01 3.05 -12.73
N ASN A 41 -1.72 1.76 -12.94
CA ASN A 41 -1.72 1.14 -14.27
C ASN A 41 -3.13 0.99 -14.88
N PHE A 42 -4.17 1.23 -14.09
CA PHE A 42 -5.58 1.06 -14.42
C PHE A 42 -6.40 2.34 -14.20
N MET A 43 -5.78 3.50 -13.99
CA MET A 43 -6.49 4.77 -13.81
C MET A 43 -6.98 5.42 -15.13
N GLY A 44 -6.84 4.74 -16.27
CA GLY A 44 -7.39 5.18 -17.56
C GLY A 44 -8.82 4.71 -17.80
N ASP A 45 -9.49 5.26 -18.82
CA ASP A 45 -10.93 5.06 -19.06
C ASP A 45 -11.33 3.66 -19.60
N GLY A 46 -10.45 2.66 -19.59
CA GLY A 46 -10.79 1.28 -19.99
C GLY A 46 -9.77 0.60 -20.92
N GLY A 47 -10.30 -0.21 -21.85
CA GLY A 47 -9.51 -0.96 -22.82
C GLY A 47 -9.12 -2.38 -22.38
N PRO A 48 -8.22 -3.03 -23.15
CA PRO A 48 -7.80 -4.41 -22.90
C PRO A 48 -7.31 -4.69 -21.47
N PRO A 49 -6.54 -3.82 -20.79
CA PRO A 49 -6.10 -4.07 -19.42
C PRO A 49 -7.28 -4.31 -18.46
N HIS A 50 -8.30 -3.45 -18.52
CA HIS A 50 -9.48 -3.60 -17.68
C HIS A 50 -10.30 -4.85 -18.03
N ALA A 51 -10.41 -5.18 -19.32
CA ALA A 51 -11.12 -6.39 -19.75
C ALA A 51 -10.47 -7.65 -19.20
N TYR A 52 -9.14 -7.69 -19.17
CA TYR A 52 -8.41 -8.81 -18.59
C TYR A 52 -8.49 -8.85 -17.07
N LEU A 53 -8.27 -7.71 -16.39
CA LEU A 53 -8.35 -7.67 -14.93
C LEU A 53 -9.75 -8.01 -14.42
N SER A 54 -10.79 -7.58 -15.12
CA SER A 54 -12.17 -7.98 -14.82
C SER A 54 -12.44 -9.46 -15.02
N LYS A 55 -11.67 -10.18 -15.85
CA LYS A 55 -11.76 -11.65 -15.95
C LYS A 55 -10.96 -12.32 -14.83
N ILE A 56 -9.74 -11.87 -14.56
CA ILE A 56 -8.91 -12.38 -13.46
C ILE A 56 -9.65 -12.25 -12.13
N ARG A 57 -10.28 -11.11 -11.85
CA ARG A 57 -11.05 -10.87 -10.61
C ARG A 57 -12.23 -11.85 -10.42
N GLN A 58 -12.74 -12.46 -11.50
CA GLN A 58 -13.82 -13.46 -11.40
C GLN A 58 -13.32 -14.74 -10.76
N ASP A 59 -12.05 -15.08 -10.95
CA ASP A 59 -11.45 -16.33 -10.49
C ASP A 59 -10.54 -16.12 -9.27
N TYR A 60 -9.98 -14.91 -9.08
CA TYR A 60 -9.01 -14.61 -8.02
C TYR A 60 -9.38 -13.37 -7.21
N PRO A 61 -9.19 -13.37 -5.88
CA PRO A 61 -9.15 -12.15 -5.07
C PRO A 61 -8.03 -11.22 -5.55
N LEU A 62 -8.23 -9.91 -5.34
CA LEU A 62 -7.24 -8.89 -5.64
C LEU A 62 -6.83 -8.14 -4.38
N SER A 63 -5.56 -7.75 -4.31
CA SER A 63 -5.07 -6.66 -3.47
C SER A 63 -4.74 -5.46 -4.37
N LEU A 64 -5.24 -4.27 -4.06
CA LEU A 64 -4.83 -3.05 -4.74
C LEU A 64 -3.78 -2.34 -3.89
N HIS A 65 -2.58 -2.24 -4.42
CA HIS A 65 -1.44 -1.64 -3.72
C HIS A 65 -0.97 -0.39 -4.46
N GLY A 66 -1.27 0.78 -3.89
CA GLY A 66 -0.96 2.08 -4.45
C GLY A 66 0.48 2.54 -4.16
N VAL A 67 0.98 3.37 -5.07
CA VAL A 67 2.34 3.95 -4.98
C VAL A 67 2.32 5.48 -5.19
N GLY A 68 1.15 6.06 -5.46
CA GLY A 68 1.01 7.42 -5.95
C GLY A 68 0.46 8.44 -4.96
N LEU A 69 -0.14 8.02 -3.83
CA LEU A 69 -0.84 8.97 -2.93
C LEU A 69 0.08 9.87 -2.12
N SER A 70 1.33 9.44 -1.88
CA SER A 70 2.32 10.24 -1.14
C SER A 70 1.85 10.62 0.28
N ILE A 71 1.37 9.62 1.04
CA ILE A 71 0.77 9.80 2.38
C ILE A 71 1.70 10.54 3.36
N GLY A 72 3.01 10.33 3.25
CA GLY A 72 4.03 10.99 4.06
C GLY A 72 4.40 12.41 3.61
N GLY A 73 3.81 12.91 2.52
CA GLY A 73 4.12 14.23 1.96
C GLY A 73 3.56 15.38 2.80
N SER A 74 4.18 16.56 2.68
CA SER A 74 3.75 17.78 3.40
C SER A 74 2.55 18.50 2.76
N GLU A 75 2.23 18.17 1.51
CA GLU A 75 1.17 18.80 0.73
C GLU A 75 -0.14 18.02 0.86
N PRO A 76 -1.31 18.66 0.68
CA PRO A 76 -2.59 17.96 0.67
C PRO A 76 -2.65 16.85 -0.39
N LEU A 77 -3.34 15.76 -0.06
CA LEU A 77 -3.56 14.66 -1.00
C LEU A 77 -4.34 15.12 -2.24
N SER A 78 -3.95 14.61 -3.41
CA SER A 78 -4.64 14.89 -4.67
C SER A 78 -6.02 14.22 -4.69
N ILE A 79 -7.08 15.03 -4.66
CA ILE A 79 -8.47 14.54 -4.75
C ILE A 79 -8.72 13.80 -6.07
N ASP A 80 -8.16 14.29 -7.19
CA ASP A 80 -8.27 13.60 -8.49
C ASP A 80 -7.66 12.20 -8.46
N HIS A 81 -6.53 12.02 -7.77
CA HIS A 81 -5.92 10.70 -7.62
C HIS A 81 -6.78 9.79 -6.74
N LEU A 82 -7.31 10.31 -5.63
CA LEU A 82 -8.23 9.59 -4.75
C LEU A 82 -9.49 9.14 -5.50
N ASP A 83 -10.10 10.03 -6.30
CA ASP A 83 -11.29 9.71 -7.09
C ASP A 83 -11.00 8.59 -8.09
N ARG A 84 -9.86 8.64 -8.79
CA ARG A 84 -9.45 7.61 -9.76
C ARG A 84 -9.17 6.26 -9.11
N PHE A 85 -8.53 6.25 -7.93
CA PHE A 85 -8.32 5.01 -7.18
C PHE A 85 -9.67 4.47 -6.67
N LYS A 86 -10.54 5.33 -6.15
CA LYS A 86 -11.88 4.94 -5.68
C LYS A 86 -12.71 4.25 -6.77
N VAL A 87 -12.64 4.71 -8.02
CA VAL A 87 -13.28 4.04 -9.16
C VAL A 87 -12.81 2.59 -9.30
N LEU A 88 -11.53 2.30 -9.05
CA LEU A 88 -10.98 0.94 -9.14
C LEU A 88 -11.39 0.08 -7.95
N ILE A 89 -11.41 0.64 -6.75
CA ILE A 89 -11.94 -0.04 -5.55
C ILE A 89 -13.40 -0.42 -5.80
N ASP A 90 -14.22 0.51 -6.29
CA ASP A 90 -15.63 0.27 -6.58
C ASP A 90 -15.82 -0.78 -7.68
N ARG A 91 -15.02 -0.69 -8.74
CA ARG A 91 -15.11 -1.59 -9.89
C ARG A 91 -14.70 -3.01 -9.56
N TYR A 92 -13.58 -3.18 -8.85
CA TYR A 92 -12.94 -4.47 -8.65
C TYR A 92 -13.26 -5.10 -7.31
N GLN A 93 -13.75 -4.34 -6.33
CA GLN A 93 -14.05 -4.81 -4.98
C GLN A 93 -12.90 -5.70 -4.49
N PRO A 94 -11.69 -5.13 -4.25
CA PRO A 94 -10.54 -5.91 -3.81
C PRO A 94 -10.71 -6.37 -2.36
N ALA A 95 -9.97 -7.40 -1.99
CA ALA A 95 -9.91 -7.91 -0.63
C ALA A 95 -9.09 -6.96 0.27
N LEU A 96 -7.99 -6.43 -0.25
CA LEU A 96 -7.10 -5.50 0.45
C LEU A 96 -6.85 -4.24 -0.39
N VAL A 97 -6.65 -3.13 0.31
CA VAL A 97 -6.21 -1.85 -0.26
C VAL A 97 -5.05 -1.36 0.60
N SER A 98 -3.90 -1.10 0.00
CA SER A 98 -2.70 -0.67 0.70
C SER A 98 -1.97 0.47 -0.01
N GLU A 99 -1.16 1.21 0.73
CA GLU A 99 -0.33 2.32 0.26
C GLU A 99 0.94 2.43 1.09
N HIS A 100 1.93 3.15 0.58
CA HIS A 100 3.21 3.34 1.26
C HIS A 100 3.18 4.54 2.23
N LEU A 101 3.86 4.40 3.38
CA LEU A 101 4.29 5.55 4.17
C LEU A 101 5.46 6.27 3.48
N ALA A 102 5.16 7.03 2.44
CA ALA A 102 6.19 7.70 1.66
C ALA A 102 5.79 9.07 1.16
N TRP A 103 6.81 9.87 0.86
CA TRP A 103 6.68 11.10 0.10
C TRP A 103 7.14 10.85 -1.35
N SER A 104 6.19 10.67 -2.27
CA SER A 104 6.45 10.34 -3.68
C SER A 104 6.23 11.49 -4.66
N SER A 105 5.65 12.62 -4.23
CA SER A 105 5.39 13.78 -5.10
C SER A 105 5.79 15.14 -4.52
N HIS A 106 6.53 15.95 -5.30
CA HIS A 106 6.68 17.39 -5.07
C HIS A 106 6.64 18.13 -6.42
N ARG A 107 5.77 19.13 -6.55
CA ARG A 107 5.68 20.06 -7.70
C ARG A 107 5.80 19.38 -9.07
N ALA A 108 4.82 18.54 -9.41
CA ALA A 108 4.68 17.89 -10.72
C ALA A 108 5.78 16.90 -11.13
N ALA A 109 6.71 16.55 -10.21
CA ALA A 109 7.66 15.45 -10.38
C ALA A 109 7.31 14.29 -9.43
N PHE A 110 7.19 13.09 -9.99
CA PHE A 110 7.21 11.84 -9.24
C PHE A 110 8.67 11.51 -8.92
N PHE A 111 9.01 11.34 -7.66
CA PHE A 111 10.33 10.88 -7.25
C PHE A 111 10.30 9.35 -7.17
N ASN A 112 11.25 8.69 -7.84
CA ASN A 112 11.41 7.24 -7.76
C ASN A 112 11.91 6.78 -6.38
N ASP A 113 12.54 7.70 -5.63
CA ASP A 113 13.04 7.46 -4.29
C ASP A 113 12.05 8.04 -3.27
N LEU A 114 11.55 7.19 -2.37
CA LEU A 114 10.69 7.58 -1.26
C LEU A 114 11.51 8.53 -0.37
N LEU A 115 11.17 9.82 -0.37
CA LEU A 115 11.86 10.78 0.48
C LEU A 115 11.52 10.51 1.95
N ALA A 116 12.54 10.50 2.80
CA ALA A 116 12.39 10.21 4.22
C ALA A 116 11.43 11.23 4.87
N VAL A 117 10.49 10.71 5.67
CA VAL A 117 9.60 11.52 6.51
C VAL A 117 10.30 11.71 7.86
N PRO A 118 10.48 12.95 8.36
CA PRO A 118 11.03 13.13 9.70
C PRO A 118 10.00 12.63 10.71
N TYR A 119 10.34 11.70 11.60
CA TYR A 119 9.36 11.13 12.53
C TYR A 119 9.15 12.04 13.74
N THR A 120 8.40 13.11 13.54
CA THR A 120 8.02 14.10 14.55
C THR A 120 6.53 14.03 14.87
N GLU A 121 6.09 14.68 15.94
CA GLU A 121 4.65 14.77 16.25
C GLU A 121 3.86 15.53 15.18
N GLU A 122 4.48 16.54 14.55
CA GLU A 122 3.85 17.34 13.49
C GLU A 122 3.53 16.48 12.27
N THR A 123 4.51 15.73 11.78
CA THR A 123 4.31 14.83 10.64
C THR A 123 3.43 13.64 11.00
N LEU A 124 3.47 13.17 12.25
CA LEU A 124 2.59 12.10 12.72
C LEU A 124 1.12 12.53 12.59
N ASN A 125 0.80 13.75 13.03
CA ASN A 125 -0.55 14.29 12.89
C ASN A 125 -0.96 14.44 11.42
N LEU A 126 -0.07 14.97 10.58
CA LEU A 126 -0.34 15.12 9.15
C LEU A 126 -0.60 13.76 8.46
N VAL A 127 0.23 12.76 8.75
CA VAL A 127 0.05 11.41 8.22
C VAL A 127 -1.26 10.79 8.71
N CYS A 128 -1.63 11.03 9.97
CA CYS A 128 -2.93 10.58 10.49
C CYS A 128 -4.10 11.25 9.75
N ASP A 129 -4.04 12.56 9.54
CA ASP A 129 -5.06 13.31 8.77
C ASP A 129 -5.17 12.78 7.33
N HIS A 130 -4.04 12.49 6.68
CA HIS A 130 -4.00 11.87 5.35
C HIS A 130 -4.61 10.47 5.34
N MET A 131 -4.25 9.62 6.30
CA MET A 131 -4.82 8.28 6.42
C MET A 131 -6.34 8.32 6.66
N ASP A 132 -6.80 9.21 7.53
CA ASP A 132 -8.23 9.39 7.77
C ASP A 132 -8.95 9.89 6.51
N GLN A 133 -8.36 10.83 5.77
CA GLN A 133 -8.89 11.29 4.48
C GLN A 133 -9.00 10.13 3.49
N VAL A 134 -7.95 9.31 3.33
CA VAL A 134 -7.92 8.17 2.42
C VAL A 134 -9.00 7.15 2.79
N GLN A 135 -9.04 6.69 4.05
CA GLN A 135 -10.03 5.72 4.51
C GLN A 135 -11.46 6.25 4.37
N ASN A 136 -11.69 7.53 4.70
CA ASN A 136 -12.99 8.17 4.53
C ASN A 136 -13.40 8.32 3.06
N HIS A 137 -12.44 8.54 2.16
CA HIS A 137 -12.71 8.63 0.73
C HIS A 137 -12.98 7.25 0.12
N PHE A 138 -12.17 6.26 0.49
CA PHE A 138 -12.26 4.88 -0.01
C PHE A 138 -13.42 4.09 0.59
N LYS A 139 -13.89 4.48 1.78
CA LYS A 139 -14.93 3.77 2.55
C LYS A 139 -14.54 2.33 2.87
N CYS A 140 -13.24 2.08 3.05
CA CYS A 140 -12.69 0.82 3.52
C CYS A 140 -11.49 1.08 4.43
N ARG A 141 -11.10 0.06 5.20
CA ARG A 141 -9.83 0.05 5.92
C ARG A 141 -8.70 -0.04 4.91
N VAL A 142 -7.65 0.77 5.10
CA VAL A 142 -6.46 0.77 4.23
C VAL A 142 -5.26 0.28 5.04
N LEU A 143 -4.37 -0.48 4.41
CA LEU A 143 -3.11 -0.92 5.02
C LEU A 143 -2.00 0.08 4.71
N LEU A 144 -1.23 0.44 5.72
CA LEU A 144 -0.03 1.28 5.55
C LEU A 144 1.22 0.39 5.55
N GLU A 145 2.02 0.49 4.49
CA GLU A 145 3.28 -0.24 4.37
C GLU A 145 4.45 0.52 5.00
N ASN A 146 5.35 -0.21 5.69
CA ASN A 146 6.60 0.35 6.18
C ASN A 146 7.54 0.72 5.02
N PRO A 147 8.16 1.91 5.04
CA PRO A 147 9.03 2.35 3.95
C PRO A 147 10.42 1.72 4.03
N SER A 148 11.12 1.71 2.89
CA SER A 148 12.58 1.63 2.88
C SER A 148 13.18 3.01 3.15
N THR A 149 13.86 3.20 4.28
CA THR A 149 14.46 4.48 4.67
C THR A 149 15.97 4.51 4.42
N TYR A 150 16.43 5.56 3.74
CA TYR A 150 17.86 5.78 3.43
C TYR A 150 18.51 6.85 4.30
N VAL A 151 17.70 7.74 4.89
CA VAL A 151 18.15 8.83 5.76
C VAL A 151 17.23 8.88 6.97
N VAL A 152 17.80 8.98 8.17
CA VAL A 152 17.07 9.30 9.40
C VAL A 152 17.43 10.72 9.80
N PHE A 153 16.42 11.52 10.13
CA PHE A 153 16.64 12.87 10.64
C PHE A 153 17.03 12.81 12.12
N GLU A 154 18.12 13.48 12.49
CA GLU A 154 18.66 13.52 13.87
C GLU A 154 17.64 13.95 14.93
N ASN A 155 16.60 14.70 14.55
CA ASN A 155 15.55 15.22 15.43
C ASN A 155 14.25 14.40 15.39
N SER A 156 14.32 13.08 15.20
CA SER A 156 13.15 12.19 15.18
C SER A 156 12.90 11.59 16.57
N PRO A 157 11.94 12.09 17.37
CA PRO A 157 11.63 11.53 18.69
C PRO A 157 11.08 10.10 18.65
N PHE A 158 10.56 9.66 17.50
CA PHE A 158 10.07 8.31 17.29
C PHE A 158 11.04 7.49 16.45
N ASP A 159 11.22 6.22 16.82
CA ASP A 159 11.73 5.22 15.88
C ASP A 159 10.60 4.74 14.95
N GLU A 160 10.96 4.19 13.79
CA GLU A 160 10.01 3.84 12.71
C GLU A 160 8.88 2.92 13.19
N VAL A 161 9.19 1.90 14.00
CA VAL A 161 8.19 0.96 14.51
C VAL A 161 7.21 1.67 15.44
N THR A 162 7.72 2.52 16.34
CA THR A 162 6.87 3.33 17.22
C THR A 162 5.99 4.29 16.39
N TYR A 163 6.56 4.93 15.37
CA TYR A 163 5.84 5.88 14.52
C TYR A 163 4.67 5.21 13.78
N ILE A 164 4.92 4.09 13.09
CA ILE A 164 3.89 3.33 12.37
C ILE A 164 2.84 2.76 13.33
N THR A 165 3.26 2.31 14.51
CA THR A 165 2.35 1.83 15.56
C THR A 165 1.39 2.94 16.01
N GLU A 166 1.87 4.17 16.19
CA GLU A 166 1.03 5.29 16.57
C GLU A 166 0.05 5.69 15.46
N ILE A 167 0.45 5.63 14.19
CA ILE A 167 -0.46 5.88 13.05
C ILE A 167 -1.61 4.85 13.06
N ALA A 168 -1.29 3.55 13.17
CA ALA A 168 -2.30 2.50 13.19
C ALA A 168 -3.27 2.65 14.38
N LYS A 169 -2.76 3.01 15.56
CA LYS A 169 -3.60 3.27 16.75
C LYS A 169 -4.53 4.47 16.57
N ARG A 170 -4.03 5.58 16.02
CA ARG A 170 -4.80 6.84 15.90
C ARG A 170 -5.88 6.76 14.81
N THR A 171 -5.59 6.08 13.70
CA THR A 171 -6.43 6.07 12.49
C THR A 171 -7.24 4.78 12.31
N GLY A 172 -6.87 3.71 13.02
CA GLY A 172 -7.44 2.38 12.85
C GLY A 172 -7.05 1.70 11.53
N CYS A 173 -6.09 2.25 10.77
CA CYS A 173 -5.59 1.61 9.56
C CYS A 173 -4.96 0.24 9.88
N GLY A 174 -4.88 -0.63 8.88
CA GLY A 174 -4.07 -1.84 8.98
C GLY A 174 -2.62 -1.57 8.61
N LEU A 175 -1.78 -2.59 8.71
CA LEU A 175 -0.38 -2.51 8.35
C LEU A 175 -0.02 -3.59 7.35
N LEU A 176 0.83 -3.24 6.40
CA LEU A 176 1.49 -4.17 5.49
C LEU A 176 2.97 -4.20 5.85
N LEU A 177 3.49 -5.36 6.23
CA LEU A 177 4.89 -5.51 6.59
C LEU A 177 5.69 -6.01 5.39
N ASP A 178 6.46 -5.14 4.76
CA ASP A 178 7.49 -5.54 3.80
C ASP A 178 8.80 -5.84 4.55
N VAL A 179 9.12 -7.12 4.63
CA VAL A 179 10.32 -7.66 5.30
C VAL A 179 11.62 -7.22 4.58
N ASN A 180 11.56 -7.03 3.27
CA ASN A 180 12.70 -6.52 2.51
C ASN A 180 12.94 -5.03 2.82
N ASN A 181 11.89 -4.22 2.97
CA ASN A 181 12.01 -2.84 3.44
C ASN A 181 12.62 -2.79 4.85
N VAL A 182 12.25 -3.71 5.75
CA VAL A 182 12.92 -3.83 7.06
C VAL A 182 14.42 -4.10 6.90
N TYR A 183 14.79 -5.06 6.05
CA TYR A 183 16.19 -5.39 5.81
C TYR A 183 16.97 -4.20 5.25
N ILE A 184 16.41 -3.49 4.27
CA ILE A 184 17.03 -2.32 3.64
C ILE A 184 17.20 -1.19 4.67
N SER A 185 16.13 -0.81 5.36
CA SER A 185 16.16 0.22 6.40
C SER A 185 17.19 -0.11 7.49
N CYS A 186 17.16 -1.34 8.03
CA CYS A 186 18.08 -1.73 9.09
C CYS A 186 19.54 -1.81 8.61
N SER A 187 19.77 -2.23 7.36
CA SER A 187 21.11 -2.23 6.77
C SER A 187 21.65 -0.82 6.58
N ASN A 188 20.81 0.11 6.10
CA ASN A 188 21.18 1.51 5.89
C ASN A 188 21.52 2.21 7.21
N HIS A 189 20.76 1.95 8.27
CA HIS A 189 20.93 2.60 9.58
C HIS A 189 21.80 1.81 10.56
N GLN A 190 22.32 0.65 10.13
CA GLN A 190 23.12 -0.27 10.96
C GLN A 190 22.39 -0.70 12.25
N THR A 191 21.10 -1.01 12.13
CA THR A 191 20.24 -1.47 13.23
C THR A 191 19.87 -2.95 13.08
N ASP A 192 19.20 -3.52 14.08
CA ASP A 192 18.82 -4.94 14.10
C ASP A 192 17.43 -5.17 13.46
N ALA A 193 17.43 -5.89 12.33
CA ALA A 193 16.20 -6.27 11.62
C ALA A 193 15.33 -7.26 12.40
N ILE A 194 15.92 -8.15 13.20
CA ILE A 194 15.14 -9.09 14.02
C ILE A 194 14.43 -8.33 15.14
N GLY A 195 15.15 -7.46 15.84
CA GLY A 195 14.57 -6.56 16.83
C GLY A 195 13.51 -5.59 16.26
N TYR A 196 13.63 -5.18 15.00
CA TYR A 196 12.56 -4.44 14.30
C TYR A 196 11.29 -5.28 14.20
N ILE A 197 11.40 -6.51 13.67
CA ILE A 197 10.25 -7.41 13.45
C ILE A 197 9.61 -7.79 14.79
N ASP A 198 10.40 -8.10 15.80
CA ASP A 198 9.92 -8.48 17.13
C ASP A 198 9.09 -7.35 17.80
N ARG A 199 9.41 -6.10 17.48
CA ARG A 199 8.68 -4.92 17.97
C ARG A 199 7.50 -4.52 17.09
N PHE A 200 7.43 -5.02 15.85
CA PHE A 200 6.40 -4.62 14.90
C PHE A 200 5.01 -5.02 15.41
N PRO A 201 3.98 -4.17 15.30
CA PRO A 201 2.65 -4.43 15.83
C PRO A 201 1.89 -5.46 14.97
N VAL A 202 2.32 -6.72 15.02
CA VAL A 202 1.80 -7.84 14.19
C VAL A 202 0.29 -8.06 14.30
N HIS A 203 -0.33 -7.63 15.40
CA HIS A 203 -1.78 -7.69 15.60
C HIS A 203 -2.57 -6.76 14.66
N ALA A 204 -1.90 -5.76 14.06
CA ALA A 204 -2.48 -4.84 13.09
C ALA A 204 -2.12 -5.19 11.64
N VAL A 205 -1.32 -6.24 11.42
CA VAL A 205 -0.92 -6.72 10.09
C VAL A 205 -2.02 -7.58 9.47
N GLU A 206 -2.26 -7.39 8.17
CA GLU A 206 -3.19 -8.19 7.35
C GLU A 206 -2.51 -8.73 6.10
#